data_AF-A0A2V7TZI5-F1
#
_entry.id   AF-A0A2V7TZI5-F1
#
_cell.length_a   1.000
_cell.length_b   1.000
_cell.length_c   1.000
_cell.angle_alpha   90.00
_cell.angle_beta   90.00
_cell.angle_gamma   90.00
#
_symmetry.space_group_name_H-M   'P 1'
#
loop_
_entity.id
_entity.type
_entity.pdbx_description
1 polymer ?
#
loop_
_entity_poly.entity_id
_entity_poly.type
_entity_poly.pdbx_seq_one_letter_code
_entity_poly.pdbx_strand_id
1 'polypeptide(L)'
;MAEGRREFVLRIARAAGVVPSVLGVIEGSSDALGRGDEADMAILDAALVIEHHAIAVCDAGLKRGLFPAGLRHYAVEFRGDHVGHRDTQIAICEERGGRPTEARSHYDLGPLEPGDAFVRQALQIEVAAQEAYTALISRIDTRDYLLSAAFILVDEVRHMTVWRRVLGFKIY
;
A
#
# COMPACT_ATOMS: atom_id res chain seq x y z
N MET A 1 -10.03 -5.70 -19.79
CA MET A 1 -9.06 -6.27 -18.81
C MET A 1 -8.36 -5.19 -17.99
N ALA A 2 -8.05 -3.99 -18.52
CA ALA A 2 -7.43 -2.89 -17.75
C ALA A 2 -8.40 -2.12 -16.85
N GLU A 3 -9.67 -1.96 -17.25
CA GLU A 3 -10.73 -1.25 -16.52
C GLU A 3 -10.89 -1.79 -15.07
N GLY A 4 -11.01 -3.11 -14.93
CA GLY A 4 -11.25 -3.74 -13.62
C GLY A 4 -10.05 -3.71 -12.66
N ARG A 5 -8.81 -3.64 -13.18
CA ARG A 5 -7.61 -3.54 -12.33
C ARG A 5 -7.46 -2.15 -11.74
N ARG A 6 -7.66 -1.11 -12.55
CA ARG A 6 -7.60 0.29 -12.09
C ARG A 6 -8.70 0.62 -11.11
N GLU A 7 -9.94 0.23 -11.41
CA GLU A 7 -11.08 0.40 -10.49
C GLU A 7 -10.82 -0.27 -9.14
N PHE A 8 -10.22 -1.46 -9.17
CA PHE A 8 -9.82 -2.18 -7.97
C PHE A 8 -8.79 -1.39 -7.12
N VAL A 9 -7.72 -0.87 -7.74
CA VAL A 9 -6.72 -0.07 -7.02
C VAL A 9 -7.34 1.17 -6.40
N LEU A 10 -8.18 1.89 -7.16
CA LEU A 10 -8.89 3.06 -6.65
C LEU A 10 -9.81 2.72 -5.47
N ARG A 11 -10.45 1.55 -5.48
CA ARG A 11 -11.27 1.09 -4.36
C ARG A 11 -10.44 0.85 -3.10
N ILE A 12 -9.30 0.17 -3.20
CA ILE A 12 -8.41 -0.06 -2.05
C ILE A 12 -7.82 1.26 -1.53
N ALA A 13 -7.37 2.13 -2.42
CA ALA A 13 -6.84 3.44 -2.06
C ALA A 13 -7.89 4.30 -1.35
N ARG A 14 -9.14 4.31 -1.83
CA ARG A 14 -10.27 4.99 -1.14
C ARG A 14 -10.54 4.39 0.23
N ALA A 15 -10.54 3.06 0.35
CA ALA A 15 -10.77 2.38 1.62
C ALA A 15 -9.65 2.68 2.64
N ALA A 16 -8.39 2.76 2.17
CA ALA A 16 -7.25 3.19 2.98
C ALA A 16 -7.41 4.65 3.45
N GLY A 17 -7.97 5.52 2.60
CA GLY A 17 -8.21 6.92 2.91
C GLY A 17 -7.47 7.91 2.03
N VAL A 18 -6.94 7.46 0.90
CA VAL A 18 -6.21 8.32 -0.03
C VAL A 18 -7.09 9.48 -0.51
N VAL A 19 -6.54 10.68 -0.47
CA VAL A 19 -7.26 11.92 -0.81
C VAL A 19 -7.59 12.02 -2.32
N PRO A 20 -8.66 12.76 -2.71
CA PRO A 20 -9.12 12.81 -4.10
C PRO A 20 -8.09 13.27 -5.14
N SER A 21 -7.22 14.22 -4.79
CA SER A 21 -6.18 14.73 -5.71
C SER A 21 -5.18 13.63 -6.10
N VAL A 22 -4.73 12.85 -5.12
CA VAL A 22 -3.83 11.71 -5.33
C VAL A 22 -4.54 10.57 -6.08
N LEU A 23 -5.80 10.29 -5.74
CA LEU A 23 -6.62 9.32 -6.50
C LEU A 23 -6.75 9.71 -7.97
N GLY A 24 -6.90 10.99 -8.28
CA GLY A 24 -6.96 11.48 -9.65
C GLY A 24 -5.68 11.19 -10.43
N VAL A 25 -4.50 11.27 -9.80
CA VAL A 25 -3.23 10.88 -10.44
C VAL A 25 -3.17 9.37 -10.69
N ILE A 26 -3.58 8.55 -9.72
CA ILE A 26 -3.65 7.09 -9.87
C ILE A 26 -4.62 6.70 -11.00
N GLU A 27 -5.70 7.46 -11.17
CA GLU A 27 -6.68 7.29 -12.25
C GLU A 27 -6.13 7.68 -13.64
N GLY A 28 -5.04 8.46 -13.67
CA GLY A 28 -4.35 8.91 -14.88
C GLY A 28 -4.55 10.39 -15.21
N SER A 29 -5.21 11.15 -14.33
CA SER A 29 -5.38 12.60 -14.50
C SER A 29 -4.15 13.34 -13.96
N SER A 30 -3.22 13.61 -14.86
CA SER A 30 -1.91 14.21 -14.55
C SER A 30 -1.98 15.56 -13.83
N ASP A 31 -3.09 16.27 -13.97
CA ASP A 31 -3.24 17.64 -13.49
C ASP A 31 -4.01 17.70 -12.16
N ALA A 32 -4.45 16.54 -11.64
CA ALA A 32 -5.18 16.43 -10.38
C ALA A 32 -4.34 16.75 -9.14
N LEU A 33 -3.01 16.69 -9.27
CA LEU A 33 -2.05 17.05 -8.23
C LEU A 33 -0.93 17.90 -8.86
N GLY A 34 -0.57 18.98 -8.18
CA GLY A 34 0.53 19.86 -8.56
C GLY A 34 1.91 19.19 -8.39
N ARG A 35 2.97 20.02 -8.30
CA ARG A 35 4.34 19.59 -8.01
C ARG A 35 4.91 20.40 -6.83
N GLY A 36 6.04 19.96 -6.30
CA GLY A 36 6.69 20.55 -5.13
C GLY A 36 6.19 19.99 -3.79
N ASP A 37 6.67 20.58 -2.70
CA ASP A 37 6.57 20.02 -1.35
C ASP A 37 5.14 19.66 -0.91
N GLU A 38 4.14 20.48 -1.25
CA GLU A 38 2.74 20.16 -0.89
C GLU A 38 2.23 18.89 -1.59
N ALA A 39 2.59 18.70 -2.86
CA ALA A 39 2.25 17.50 -3.61
C ALA A 39 2.99 16.28 -3.05
N ASP A 40 4.27 16.43 -2.73
CA ASP A 40 5.07 15.37 -2.11
C ASP A 40 4.49 14.92 -0.77
N MET A 41 4.06 15.87 0.08
CA MET A 41 3.42 15.56 1.35
C MET A 41 2.06 14.87 1.18
N ALA A 42 1.29 15.22 0.15
CA ALA A 42 0.04 14.52 -0.18
C ALA A 42 0.29 13.07 -0.65
N ILE A 43 1.37 12.84 -1.41
CA ILE A 43 1.79 11.49 -1.84
C ILE A 43 2.29 10.68 -0.64
N LEU A 44 3.06 11.30 0.25
CA LEU A 44 3.53 10.69 1.49
C LEU A 44 2.38 10.27 2.41
N ASP A 45 1.38 11.13 2.57
CA ASP A 45 0.19 10.81 3.34
C ASP A 45 -0.62 9.66 2.71
N ALA A 46 -0.74 9.66 1.37
CA ALA A 46 -1.39 8.57 0.65
C ALA A 46 -0.68 7.22 0.84
N ALA A 47 0.65 7.22 0.81
CA ALA A 47 1.46 6.04 1.13
C ALA A 47 1.20 5.59 2.57
N LEU A 48 1.22 6.51 3.53
CA LEU A 48 1.04 6.23 4.96
C LEU A 48 -0.30 5.57 5.27
N VAL A 49 -1.39 6.07 4.70
CA VAL A 49 -2.71 5.47 4.91
C VAL A 49 -2.84 4.10 4.25
N ILE A 50 -2.12 3.85 3.15
CA ILE A 50 -2.03 2.52 2.53
C ILE A 50 -1.29 1.55 3.46
N GLU A 51 -0.17 1.94 4.05
CA GLU A 51 0.56 1.08 5.00
C GLU A 51 -0.29 0.75 6.23
N HIS A 52 -1.02 1.72 6.79
CA HIS A 52 -1.93 1.44 7.91
C HIS A 52 -3.00 0.42 7.55
N HIS A 53 -3.54 0.49 6.32
CA HIS A 53 -4.51 -0.48 5.83
C HIS A 53 -3.86 -1.87 5.64
N ALA A 54 -2.68 -1.95 5.06
CA ALA A 54 -1.94 -3.20 4.88
C ALA A 54 -1.64 -3.89 6.23
N ILE A 55 -1.20 -3.10 7.23
CA ILE A 55 -1.00 -3.57 8.61
C ILE A 55 -2.32 -4.09 9.19
N ALA A 56 -3.44 -3.39 9.00
CA ALA A 56 -4.74 -3.82 9.50
C ALA A 56 -5.19 -5.16 8.87
N VAL A 57 -4.95 -5.37 7.57
CA VAL A 57 -5.22 -6.65 6.89
C VAL A 57 -4.35 -7.76 7.47
N CYS A 58 -3.05 -7.53 7.60
CA CYS A 58 -2.13 -8.50 8.18
C CYS A 58 -2.50 -8.86 9.62
N ASP A 59 -2.82 -7.86 10.46
CA ASP A 59 -3.25 -8.07 11.84
C ASP A 59 -4.53 -8.87 11.93
N ALA A 60 -5.54 -8.55 11.10
CA ALA A 60 -6.77 -9.32 11.04
C ALA A 60 -6.51 -10.78 10.65
N GLY A 61 -5.69 -11.00 9.62
CA GLY A 61 -5.33 -12.33 9.13
C GLY A 61 -4.55 -13.16 10.15
N LEU A 62 -3.57 -12.55 10.81
CA LEU A 62 -2.73 -13.20 11.82
C LEU A 62 -3.53 -13.50 13.09
N LYS A 63 -4.36 -12.58 13.57
CA LYS A 63 -5.14 -12.75 14.80
C LYS A 63 -6.25 -13.79 14.63
N ARG A 64 -6.90 -13.84 13.47
CA ARG A 64 -8.02 -14.75 13.18
C ARG A 64 -7.59 -16.08 12.56
N GLY A 65 -6.31 -16.26 12.27
CA GLY A 65 -5.79 -17.50 11.66
C GLY A 65 -6.29 -17.69 10.22
N LEU A 66 -6.39 -16.61 9.44
CA LEU A 66 -6.92 -16.66 8.06
C LEU A 66 -5.86 -17.10 7.05
N PHE A 67 -4.58 -16.87 7.33
CA PHE A 67 -3.50 -17.40 6.52
C PHE A 67 -3.36 -18.92 6.72
N PRO A 68 -3.15 -19.71 5.65
CA PRO A 68 -2.74 -21.10 5.77
C PRO A 68 -1.53 -21.24 6.71
N ALA A 69 -1.50 -22.29 7.53
CA ALA A 69 -0.45 -22.46 8.55
C ALA A 69 0.97 -22.37 7.98
N GLY A 70 1.21 -22.95 6.80
CA GLY A 70 2.50 -22.90 6.11
C GLY A 70 2.89 -21.52 5.56
N LEU A 71 1.97 -20.56 5.48
CA LEU A 71 2.18 -19.22 4.92
C LEU A 71 2.21 -18.12 5.99
N ARG A 72 1.93 -18.46 7.26
CA ARG A 72 1.87 -17.48 8.36
C ARG A 72 3.18 -16.71 8.54
N HIS A 73 4.34 -17.33 8.29
CA HIS A 73 5.63 -16.67 8.46
C HIS A 73 5.82 -15.49 7.49
N TYR A 74 5.41 -15.62 6.23
CA TYR A 74 5.41 -14.50 5.27
C TYR A 74 4.48 -13.37 5.73
N ALA A 75 3.31 -13.68 6.28
CA ALA A 75 2.41 -12.66 6.80
C ALA A 75 2.99 -11.91 8.01
N VAL A 76 3.79 -12.57 8.86
CA VAL A 76 4.51 -11.91 9.96
C VAL A 76 5.63 -11.01 9.43
N GLU A 77 6.39 -11.50 8.46
CA GLU A 77 7.45 -10.74 7.79
C GLU A 77 6.89 -9.48 7.13
N PHE A 78 5.90 -9.61 6.25
CA PHE A 78 5.37 -8.47 5.48
C PHE A 78 4.68 -7.46 6.37
N ARG A 79 3.99 -7.91 7.43
CA ARG A 79 3.50 -7.00 8.47
C ARG A 79 4.63 -6.18 9.10
N GLY A 80 5.77 -6.80 9.38
CA GLY A 80 6.96 -6.13 9.90
C GLY A 80 7.50 -5.10 8.91
N ASP A 81 7.53 -5.45 7.63
CA ASP A 81 7.96 -4.57 6.56
C ASP A 81 7.02 -3.35 6.42
N HIS A 82 5.70 -3.53 6.37
CA HIS A 82 4.74 -2.42 6.35
C HIS A 82 4.87 -1.51 7.58
N VAL A 83 5.16 -2.07 8.76
CA VAL A 83 5.46 -1.27 9.96
C VAL A 83 6.72 -0.44 9.75
N GLY A 84 7.79 -1.01 9.19
CA GLY A 84 9.01 -0.28 8.83
C GLY A 84 8.77 0.81 7.79
N HIS A 85 7.95 0.54 6.76
CA HIS A 85 7.55 1.51 5.75
C HIS A 85 6.81 2.68 6.38
N ARG A 86 5.76 2.39 7.16
CA ARG A 86 4.97 3.39 7.90
C ARG A 86 5.85 4.26 8.79
N ASP A 87 6.73 3.65 9.59
CA ASP A 87 7.56 4.38 10.54
C ASP A 87 8.58 5.28 9.82
N THR A 88 9.10 4.82 8.68
CA THR A 88 9.95 5.65 7.80
C THR A 88 9.18 6.84 7.23
N GLN A 89 7.94 6.61 6.77
CA GLN A 89 7.10 7.67 6.21
C GLN A 89 6.69 8.70 7.28
N ILE A 90 6.39 8.25 8.51
CA ILE A 90 6.15 9.10 9.67
C ILE A 90 7.36 10.00 9.94
N ALA A 91 8.56 9.41 10.02
CA ALA A 91 9.77 10.18 10.28
C ALA A 91 10.01 11.26 9.21
N ILE A 92 9.87 10.92 7.92
CA ILE A 92 10.00 11.90 6.82
C ILE A 92 8.95 13.02 6.95
N CYS A 93 7.71 12.68 7.33
CA CYS A 93 6.64 13.66 7.50
C CYS A 93 6.96 14.64 8.65
N GLU A 94 7.41 14.12 9.79
CA GLU A 94 7.75 14.90 10.98
C GLU A 94 8.98 15.80 10.76
N GLU A 95 10.04 15.28 10.13
CA GLU A 95 11.25 16.05 9.77
C GLU A 95 10.94 17.26 8.89
N ARG A 96 9.82 17.20 8.15
CA ARG A 96 9.33 18.27 7.26
C ARG A 96 8.30 19.17 7.92
N GLY A 97 8.07 19.02 9.22
CA GLY A 97 7.09 19.80 9.98
C GLY A 97 5.63 19.43 9.66
N GLY A 98 5.42 18.30 8.98
CA GLY A 98 4.11 17.74 8.72
C GLY A 98 3.47 17.11 9.97
N ARG A 99 2.23 16.67 9.82
CA ARG A 99 1.52 15.87 10.84
C ARG A 99 1.10 14.56 10.20
N PRO A 100 1.76 13.43 10.53
CA PRO A 100 1.43 12.16 9.93
C PRO A 100 0.00 11.75 10.28
N THR A 101 -0.71 11.20 9.30
CA THR A 101 -2.04 10.63 9.54
C THR A 101 -1.94 9.40 10.42
N GLU A 102 -2.67 9.42 11.52
CA GLU A 102 -2.75 8.30 12.46
C GLU A 102 -3.55 7.12 11.88
N ALA A 103 -3.22 5.92 12.37
CA ALA A 103 -3.99 4.73 12.05
C ALA A 103 -5.44 4.87 12.55
N ARG A 104 -6.40 4.41 11.76
CA ARG A 104 -7.81 4.38 12.18
C ARG A 104 -8.02 3.28 13.20
N SER A 105 -9.00 3.47 14.08
CA SER A 105 -9.44 2.43 15.01
C SER A 105 -10.14 1.25 14.32
N HIS A 106 -10.64 1.46 13.10
CA HIS A 106 -11.32 0.46 12.31
C HIS A 106 -11.11 0.69 10.80
N TYR A 107 -10.90 -0.40 10.07
CA TYR A 107 -10.84 -0.44 8.60
C TYR A 107 -11.93 -1.39 8.09
N ASP A 108 -12.67 -0.97 7.07
CA ASP A 108 -13.56 -1.90 6.36
C ASP A 108 -12.73 -2.76 5.41
N LEU A 109 -12.41 -3.95 5.88
CA LEU A 109 -11.61 -4.93 5.13
C LEU A 109 -12.48 -5.80 4.21
N GLY A 110 -13.80 -5.59 4.17
CA GLY A 110 -14.73 -6.47 3.47
C GLY A 110 -14.79 -7.89 4.05
N PRO A 111 -15.30 -8.86 3.27
CA PRO A 111 -15.39 -10.26 3.70
C PRO A 111 -14.00 -10.88 3.89
N LEU A 112 -13.78 -11.54 5.03
CA LEU A 112 -12.50 -12.15 5.37
C LEU A 112 -12.66 -13.68 5.46
N GLU A 113 -12.36 -14.35 4.36
CA GLU A 113 -12.44 -15.80 4.21
C GLU A 113 -11.05 -16.45 4.39
N PRO A 114 -10.89 -17.51 5.21
CA PRO A 114 -9.61 -18.18 5.40
C PRO A 114 -9.04 -18.82 4.13
N GLY A 115 -7.74 -19.12 4.15
CA GLY A 115 -7.05 -19.89 3.12
C GLY A 115 -6.60 -19.04 1.94
N ASP A 116 -6.64 -19.62 0.74
CA ASP A 116 -6.22 -18.96 -0.50
C ASP A 116 -7.03 -17.69 -0.82
N ALA A 117 -8.29 -17.64 -0.38
CA ALA A 117 -9.12 -16.44 -0.50
C ALA A 117 -8.50 -15.26 0.25
N PHE A 118 -8.04 -15.48 1.48
CA PHE A 118 -7.33 -14.46 2.25
C PHE A 118 -6.00 -14.06 1.62
N VAL A 119 -5.23 -15.03 1.12
CA VAL A 119 -3.94 -14.76 0.46
C VAL A 119 -4.14 -13.94 -0.82
N ARG A 120 -5.22 -14.18 -1.57
CA ARG A 120 -5.60 -13.34 -2.72
C ARG A 120 -5.95 -11.92 -2.32
N GLN A 121 -6.60 -11.75 -1.17
CA GLN A 121 -6.91 -10.43 -0.63
C GLN A 121 -5.65 -9.68 -0.15
N ALA A 122 -4.72 -10.37 0.50
CA ALA A 122 -3.41 -9.80 0.85
C ALA A 122 -2.61 -9.39 -0.40
N LEU A 123 -2.49 -10.28 -1.39
CA LEU A 123 -1.89 -9.97 -2.70
C LEU A 123 -2.50 -8.72 -3.35
N GLN A 124 -3.80 -8.57 -3.22
CA GLN A 124 -4.56 -7.46 -3.76
C GLN A 124 -4.16 -6.11 -3.15
N ILE A 125 -3.80 -6.08 -1.86
CA ILE A 125 -3.23 -4.90 -1.21
C ILE A 125 -1.86 -4.59 -1.80
N GLU A 126 -0.96 -5.57 -1.90
CA GLU A 126 0.39 -5.34 -2.46
C GLU A 126 0.31 -4.83 -3.90
N VAL A 127 -0.61 -5.39 -4.70
CA VAL A 127 -0.88 -4.92 -6.06
C VAL A 127 -1.34 -3.47 -6.03
N ALA A 128 -2.24 -3.07 -5.14
CA ALA A 128 -2.69 -1.68 -5.06
C ALA A 128 -1.58 -0.74 -4.62
N ALA A 129 -0.78 -1.13 -3.62
CA ALA A 129 0.37 -0.36 -3.14
C ALA A 129 1.39 -0.12 -4.25
N GLN A 130 1.82 -1.17 -4.97
CA GLN A 130 2.77 -0.97 -6.06
C GLN A 130 2.19 -0.12 -7.21
N GLU A 131 0.89 -0.22 -7.55
CA GLU A 131 0.34 0.56 -8.68
C GLU A 131 0.28 2.02 -8.29
N ALA A 132 -0.07 2.31 -7.04
CA ALA A 132 -0.06 3.66 -6.48
C ALA A 132 1.36 4.24 -6.50
N TYR A 133 2.36 3.54 -5.97
CA TYR A 133 3.75 4.01 -6.02
C TYR A 133 4.23 4.20 -7.45
N THR A 134 3.95 3.28 -8.37
CA THR A 134 4.35 3.41 -9.78
C THR A 134 3.73 4.65 -10.44
N ALA A 135 2.47 4.95 -10.15
CA ALA A 135 1.79 6.13 -10.67
C ALA A 135 2.34 7.45 -10.08
N LEU A 136 2.77 7.43 -8.83
CA LEU A 136 3.10 8.63 -8.07
C LEU A 136 4.61 8.92 -7.99
N ILE A 137 5.48 7.93 -8.14
CA ILE A 137 6.92 8.08 -7.89
C ILE A 137 7.57 9.15 -8.78
N SER A 138 7.10 9.31 -10.02
CA SER A 138 7.58 10.36 -10.93
C SER A 138 7.13 11.78 -10.56
N ARG A 139 6.21 11.91 -9.60
CA ARG A 139 5.71 13.19 -9.10
C ARG A 139 6.52 13.73 -7.93
N ILE A 140 7.22 12.85 -7.22
CA ILE A 140 8.00 13.22 -6.04
C ILE A 140 9.21 14.05 -6.47
N ASP A 141 9.26 15.31 -6.05
CA ASP A 141 10.40 16.22 -6.32
C ASP A 141 11.50 16.08 -5.27
N THR A 142 11.11 15.70 -4.06
CA THR A 142 12.02 15.60 -2.94
C THR A 142 12.85 14.32 -3.00
N ARG A 143 14.17 14.47 -3.12
CA ARG A 143 15.10 13.37 -3.39
C ARG A 143 15.14 12.25 -2.34
N ASP A 144 15.21 12.59 -1.06
CA ASP A 144 15.22 11.62 0.04
C ASP A 144 13.89 10.84 0.10
N TYR A 145 12.76 11.54 -0.01
CA TYR A 145 11.46 10.88 -0.10
C TYR A 145 11.34 10.00 -1.34
N LEU A 146 11.79 10.47 -2.51
CA LEU A 146 11.82 9.69 -3.74
C LEU A 146 12.62 8.39 -3.58
N LEU A 147 13.78 8.45 -2.94
CA LEU A 147 14.60 7.26 -2.68
C LEU A 147 13.89 6.29 -1.72
N SER A 148 13.26 6.79 -0.67
CA SER A 148 12.47 5.97 0.26
C SER A 148 11.28 5.32 -0.46
N ALA A 149 10.53 6.08 -1.26
CA ALA A 149 9.40 5.58 -2.03
C ALA A 149 9.83 4.53 -3.07
N ALA A 150 10.99 4.71 -3.70
CA ALA A 150 11.57 3.72 -4.61
C ALA A 150 11.93 2.41 -3.91
N PHE A 151 12.50 2.49 -2.70
CA PHE A 151 12.82 1.32 -1.89
C PHE A 151 11.55 0.56 -1.50
N ILE A 152 10.54 1.27 -0.98
CA ILE A 152 9.25 0.69 -0.59
C ILE A 152 8.58 0.02 -1.80
N LEU A 153 8.53 0.68 -2.97
CA LEU A 153 8.00 0.09 -4.20
C LEU A 153 8.65 -1.27 -4.53
N VAL A 154 9.98 -1.40 -4.35
CA VAL A 154 10.68 -2.67 -4.59
C VAL A 154 10.25 -3.74 -3.59
N ASP A 155 10.06 -3.40 -2.32
CA ASP A 155 9.56 -4.34 -1.30
C ASP A 155 8.10 -4.75 -1.53
N GLU A 156 7.22 -3.83 -1.91
CA GLU A 156 5.84 -4.15 -2.28
C GLU A 156 5.78 -5.11 -3.48
N VAL A 157 6.67 -4.93 -4.46
CA VAL A 157 6.82 -5.86 -5.59
C VAL A 157 7.34 -7.22 -5.12
N ARG A 158 8.22 -7.28 -4.12
CA ARG A 158 8.69 -8.53 -3.51
C ARG A 158 7.54 -9.26 -2.81
N HIS A 159 6.77 -8.59 -1.96
CA HIS A 159 5.59 -9.17 -1.28
C HIS A 159 4.58 -9.72 -2.31
N MET A 160 4.23 -8.89 -3.30
CA MET A 160 3.37 -9.29 -4.41
C MET A 160 3.87 -10.56 -5.10
N THR A 161 5.18 -10.63 -5.37
CA THR A 161 5.80 -11.77 -6.06
C THR A 161 5.72 -13.06 -5.24
N VAL A 162 5.96 -12.97 -3.93
CA VAL A 162 5.81 -14.11 -3.02
C VAL A 162 4.36 -14.59 -2.97
N TRP A 163 3.40 -13.68 -2.80
CA TRP A 163 1.98 -14.06 -2.80
C TRP A 163 1.51 -14.68 -4.10
N ARG A 164 1.97 -14.15 -5.24
CA ARG A 164 1.71 -14.77 -6.55
C ARG A 164 2.28 -16.18 -6.63
N ARG A 165 3.50 -16.40 -6.13
CA ARG A 165 4.17 -17.70 -6.17
C ARG A 165 3.40 -18.75 -5.35
N VAL A 166 2.99 -18.41 -4.13
CA VAL A 166 2.28 -19.36 -3.26
C VAL A 166 0.87 -19.68 -3.75
N LEU A 167 0.24 -18.74 -4.46
CA LEU A 167 -1.05 -18.95 -5.15
C LEU A 167 -0.92 -19.71 -6.49
N GLY A 168 0.30 -20.11 -6.87
CA GLY A 168 0.55 -20.86 -8.10
C GLY A 168 0.46 -20.01 -9.38
N PHE A 169 0.50 -18.68 -9.27
CA PHE A 169 0.51 -17.82 -10.44
C PHE A 169 1.86 -17.82 -11.16
N LYS A 170 1.80 -17.65 -12.48
CA LYS A 170 2.98 -17.47 -13.33
C LYS A 170 3.53 -16.05 -13.13
N ILE A 171 4.83 -15.94 -12.90
CA ILE A 171 5.52 -14.66 -12.66
C ILE A 171 6.13 -14.12 -13.97
N TYR A 172 6.49 -14.99 -14.91
CA TYR A 172 6.94 -14.69 -16.28
C TYR A 172 6.50 -15.78 -17.23
#